data_AF-A0A166GC17-F1
#
_entry.id   AF-A0A166GC17-F1
#
_cell.length_a   1.000
_cell.length_b   1.000
_cell.length_c   1.000
_cell.angle_alpha   90.00
_cell.angle_beta   90.00
_cell.angle_gamma   90.00
#
_symmetry.space_group_name_H-M   'P 1'
#
loop_
_entity.id
_entity.type
_entity.pdbx_description
1 polymer ?
#
loop_
_entity_poly.entity_id
_entity_poly.type
_entity_poly.pdbx_seq_one_letter_code
_entity_poly.pdbx_strand_id
1 'polypeptide(L)'
;MPSQLFNVFANKFRENTGFDHLLPRGRRACKLEIIRQFWALDKPSRSLILASAQQNPELEVDSMAGIPDPFDFQDPPNLIVSKRGIIVRTDFSDDNAWDSFCKAVSDSEIEGVKEMQAGQQAEEDDGEDGDESSSEDEEAQAPDTAGSMPDDDVSTPASDDDTPSSFIIFSAPEHRSILEGASNLSLLRLFNDVSLVHAPPKPKDATEKPIQHVLVDRDGLQEAYEGRLLWVYDQASNRDQSVRAVSLQGQTYGSATADSWRARAPFIWELQLNVDAGTMRIDFNYDYDERARNFAVWG
;
A
#
# COMPACT_ATOMS: atom_id res chain seq x y z
N MET A 1 -8.21 12.80 -10.40
CA MET A 1 -7.14 13.67 -9.87
C MET A 1 -7.46 14.02 -8.42
N PRO A 2 -7.14 13.12 -7.47
CA PRO A 2 -7.44 13.29 -6.04
C PRO A 2 -6.77 14.51 -5.38
N SER A 3 -5.53 14.80 -5.77
CA SER A 3 -4.65 15.78 -5.11
C SER A 3 -5.00 17.26 -5.34
N GLN A 4 -5.75 17.58 -6.40
CA GLN A 4 -5.98 18.97 -6.82
C GLN A 4 -6.84 19.76 -5.82
N LEU A 5 -7.95 19.17 -5.35
CA LEU A 5 -8.85 19.82 -4.39
C LEU A 5 -8.15 20.10 -3.06
N PHE A 6 -7.35 19.13 -2.60
CA PHE A 6 -6.59 19.26 -1.37
C PHE A 6 -5.54 20.36 -1.47
N ASN A 7 -4.74 20.39 -2.53
CA ASN A 7 -3.63 21.34 -2.68
C ASN A 7 -4.11 22.80 -2.71
N VAL A 8 -5.20 23.09 -3.42
CA VAL A 8 -5.75 24.45 -3.44
C VAL A 8 -6.24 24.88 -2.07
N PHE A 9 -6.90 23.98 -1.33
CA PHE A 9 -7.33 24.28 0.04
C PHE A 9 -6.14 24.46 0.98
N ALA A 10 -5.16 23.55 0.94
CA ALA A 10 -3.96 23.61 1.76
C ALA A 10 -3.20 24.93 1.56
N ASN A 11 -3.06 25.38 0.31
CA ASN A 11 -2.39 26.64 -0.03
C ASN A 11 -3.14 27.85 0.53
N LYS A 12 -4.47 27.93 0.32
CA LYS A 12 -5.29 28.99 0.91
C LYS A 12 -5.29 28.97 2.43
N PHE A 13 -5.28 27.79 3.02
CA PHE A 13 -5.29 27.65 4.46
C PHE A 13 -3.95 28.14 5.03
N ARG A 14 -2.83 27.70 4.45
CA ARG A 14 -1.48 28.15 4.83
C ARG A 14 -1.35 29.66 4.86
N GLU A 15 -1.91 30.36 3.87
CA GLU A 15 -1.89 31.83 3.78
C GLU A 15 -2.63 32.52 4.94
N ASN A 16 -3.68 31.90 5.50
CA ASN A 16 -4.60 32.56 6.43
C ASN A 16 -4.29 32.29 7.91
N THR A 17 -3.69 31.16 8.26
CA THR A 17 -3.62 30.67 9.65
C THR A 17 -2.25 30.16 10.09
N GLY A 18 -1.36 29.82 9.15
CA GLY A 18 0.00 29.35 9.42
C GLY A 18 0.09 27.97 10.09
N PHE A 19 0.58 26.96 9.37
CA PHE A 19 0.84 25.61 9.91
C PHE A 19 2.28 25.38 10.34
N ASP A 20 3.07 26.45 10.47
CA ASP A 20 4.51 26.33 10.75
C ASP A 20 4.80 25.57 12.05
N HIS A 21 3.87 25.64 13.01
CA HIS A 21 3.93 24.91 14.28
C HIS A 21 3.72 23.39 14.15
N LEU A 22 3.17 22.90 13.03
CA LEU A 22 2.96 21.48 12.74
C LEU A 22 4.09 20.87 11.91
N LEU A 23 4.93 21.68 11.26
CA LEU A 23 6.07 21.21 10.46
C LEU A 23 6.95 20.18 11.21
N PRO A 24 7.23 20.32 12.53
CA PRO A 24 8.03 19.32 13.25
C PRO A 24 7.36 17.94 13.35
N ARG A 25 6.04 17.85 13.11
CA ARG A 25 5.27 16.59 13.18
C ARG A 25 5.23 15.84 11.85
N GLY A 26 5.79 16.41 10.78
CA GLY A 26 5.83 15.82 9.46
C GLY A 26 4.65 16.19 8.55
N ARG A 27 4.79 15.87 7.26
CA ARG A 27 3.85 16.24 6.19
C ARG A 27 2.45 15.65 6.43
N ARG A 28 2.33 14.38 6.78
CA ARG A 28 1.05 13.69 7.01
C ARG A 28 0.27 14.29 8.16
N ALA A 29 0.95 14.65 9.26
CA ALA A 29 0.32 15.33 10.37
C ALA A 29 -0.24 16.71 9.97
N CYS A 30 0.49 17.46 9.14
CA CYS A 30 0.02 18.73 8.60
C CYS A 30 -1.20 18.53 7.70
N LYS A 31 -1.15 17.57 6.75
CA LYS A 31 -2.25 17.27 5.84
C LYS A 31 -3.52 16.82 6.59
N LEU A 32 -3.37 16.03 7.64
CA LEU A 32 -4.49 15.59 8.48
C LEU A 32 -5.15 16.74 9.24
N GLU A 33 -4.36 17.66 9.75
CA GLU A 33 -4.90 18.84 10.43
C GLU A 33 -5.66 19.76 9.46
N ILE A 34 -5.13 19.94 8.24
CA ILE A 34 -5.84 20.64 7.15
C ILE A 34 -7.21 20.00 6.91
N ILE A 35 -7.25 18.68 6.68
CA ILE A 35 -8.51 17.95 6.45
C ILE A 35 -9.47 18.07 7.63
N ARG A 36 -9.00 18.00 8.88
CA ARG A 36 -9.83 18.22 10.07
C ARG A 36 -10.47 19.59 10.08
N GLN A 37 -9.70 20.62 9.78
CA GLN A 37 -10.23 21.98 9.75
C GLN A 37 -11.21 22.18 8.60
N PHE A 38 -10.96 21.58 7.43
CA PHE A 38 -11.95 21.55 6.34
C PHE A 38 -13.29 20.96 6.78
N TRP A 39 -13.27 19.82 7.45
CA TRP A 39 -14.50 19.14 7.90
C TRP A 39 -15.19 19.83 9.08
N ALA A 40 -14.48 20.68 9.82
CA ALA A 40 -15.03 21.50 10.89
C ALA A 40 -15.77 22.75 10.38
N LEU A 41 -15.54 23.18 9.13
CA LEU A 41 -16.26 24.30 8.52
C LEU A 41 -17.76 24.00 8.39
N ASP A 42 -18.57 25.02 8.16
CA ASP A 42 -19.96 24.82 7.74
C ASP A 42 -20.04 24.49 6.24
N LYS A 43 -21.21 23.99 5.80
CA LYS A 43 -21.42 23.59 4.40
C LYS A 43 -21.22 24.75 3.41
N PRO A 44 -21.77 25.97 3.63
CA PRO A 44 -21.53 27.11 2.75
C PRO A 44 -20.04 27.44 2.58
N SER A 45 -19.26 27.43 3.67
CA SER A 45 -17.82 27.73 3.61
C SER A 45 -17.05 26.67 2.84
N ARG A 46 -17.38 25.37 3.03
CA ARG A 46 -16.81 24.29 2.20
C ARG A 46 -17.13 24.50 0.72
N SER A 47 -18.39 24.79 0.37
CA SER A 47 -18.79 25.02 -1.01
C SER A 47 -18.05 26.19 -1.66
N LEU A 48 -17.80 27.27 -0.92
CA LEU A 48 -17.03 28.42 -1.40
C LEU A 48 -15.57 28.04 -1.71
N ILE A 49 -14.95 27.25 -0.83
CA ILE A 49 -13.59 26.75 -1.02
C ILE A 49 -13.51 25.88 -2.28
N LEU A 50 -14.45 24.95 -2.47
CA LEU A 50 -14.48 24.06 -3.63
C LEU A 50 -14.68 24.84 -4.93
N ALA A 51 -15.59 25.82 -4.94
CA ALA A 51 -15.80 26.69 -6.10
C ALA A 51 -14.53 27.47 -6.45
N SER A 52 -13.80 27.94 -5.44
CA SER A 52 -12.52 28.63 -5.69
C SER A 52 -11.41 27.68 -6.13
N ALA A 53 -11.41 26.42 -5.71
CA ALA A 53 -10.45 25.42 -6.17
C ALA A 53 -10.61 25.14 -7.67
N GLN A 54 -11.84 25.08 -8.16
CA GLN A 54 -12.13 24.91 -9.58
C GLN A 54 -11.70 26.10 -10.45
N GLN A 55 -11.62 27.30 -9.87
CA GLN A 55 -11.27 28.53 -10.59
C GLN A 55 -9.76 28.79 -10.65
N ASN A 56 -8.97 28.19 -9.74
CA ASN A 56 -7.53 28.45 -9.59
C ASN A 56 -6.70 27.16 -9.68
N PRO A 57 -6.64 26.50 -10.85
CA PRO A 57 -5.84 25.28 -11.04
C PRO A 57 -4.33 25.52 -10.90
N GLU A 58 -3.86 26.77 -10.97
CA GLU A 58 -2.45 27.12 -10.75
C GLU A 58 -1.97 26.86 -9.30
N LEU A 59 -2.91 26.71 -8.35
CA LEU A 59 -2.62 26.37 -6.94
C LEU A 59 -2.55 24.85 -6.69
N GLU A 60 -2.43 24.03 -7.74
CA GLU A 60 -2.33 22.57 -7.64
C GLU A 60 -0.99 22.05 -7.12
N VAL A 61 0.01 22.91 -6.94
CA VAL A 61 1.31 22.49 -6.39
C VAL A 61 1.16 22.10 -4.92
N ASP A 62 1.59 20.88 -4.57
CA ASP A 62 1.65 20.41 -3.19
C ASP A 62 2.73 21.19 -2.43
N SER A 63 2.31 22.20 -1.67
CA SER A 63 3.22 23.05 -0.90
C SER A 63 3.87 22.35 0.29
N MET A 64 3.51 21.09 0.56
CA MET A 64 4.05 20.25 1.62
C MET A 64 4.92 19.11 1.11
N ALA A 65 5.13 18.98 -0.21
CA ALA A 65 5.91 17.89 -0.80
C ALA A 65 7.36 17.80 -0.29
N GLY A 66 7.96 18.93 0.11
CA GLY A 66 9.33 18.98 0.66
C GLY A 66 9.45 18.70 2.15
N ILE A 67 8.34 18.46 2.86
CA ILE A 67 8.35 18.19 4.30
C ILE A 67 8.52 16.67 4.49
N PRO A 68 9.57 16.22 5.20
CA PRO A 68 9.78 14.80 5.45
C PRO A 68 8.78 14.25 6.47
N ASP A 69 8.43 12.96 6.35
CA ASP A 69 7.72 12.22 7.39
C ASP A 69 8.56 11.05 7.95
N PRO A 70 8.36 10.67 9.23
CA PRO A 70 9.08 9.56 9.86
C PRO A 70 8.91 8.19 9.18
N PHE A 71 7.76 7.97 8.53
CA PHE A 71 7.44 6.70 7.86
C PHE A 71 7.47 6.82 6.33
N ASP A 72 8.31 7.71 5.79
CA ASP A 72 8.58 7.76 4.37
C ASP A 72 9.60 6.68 4.01
N PHE A 73 9.17 5.72 3.19
CA PHE A 73 10.01 4.61 2.76
C PHE A 73 10.58 4.89 1.37
N GLN A 74 11.90 4.69 1.23
CA GLN A 74 12.55 4.64 -0.07
C GLN A 74 12.41 3.25 -0.67
N ASP A 75 12.10 3.19 -1.95
CA ASP A 75 12.05 1.94 -2.70
C ASP A 75 13.41 1.65 -3.33
N PRO A 76 13.91 0.41 -3.27
CA PRO A 76 15.12 0.03 -3.98
C PRO A 76 14.92 0.12 -5.50
N PRO A 77 16.01 0.28 -6.28
CA PRO A 77 15.94 0.12 -7.73
C PRO A 77 15.54 -1.31 -8.09
N ASN A 78 15.01 -1.51 -9.30
CA ASN A 78 14.64 -2.82 -9.87
C ASN A 78 13.54 -3.60 -9.13
N LEU A 79 12.62 -2.90 -8.46
CA LEU A 79 11.40 -3.54 -7.98
C LEU A 79 10.53 -4.01 -9.14
N ILE A 80 9.88 -5.15 -8.96
CA ILE A 80 8.85 -5.67 -9.87
C ILE A 80 7.58 -4.80 -9.78
N VAL A 81 7.31 -4.23 -8.60
CA VAL A 81 6.20 -3.30 -8.35
C VAL A 81 6.67 -1.85 -8.33
N SER A 82 5.82 -0.93 -8.79
CA SER A 82 6.11 0.51 -8.78
C SER A 82 6.33 1.05 -7.37
N LYS A 83 5.60 0.51 -6.38
CA LYS A 83 5.78 0.79 -4.96
C LYS A 83 5.53 -0.48 -4.15
N ARG A 84 6.44 -0.75 -3.20
CA ARG A 84 6.22 -1.83 -2.23
C ARG A 84 4.96 -1.60 -1.40
N GLY A 85 4.17 -2.66 -1.21
CA GLY A 85 3.10 -2.69 -0.22
C GLY A 85 3.67 -2.69 1.19
N ILE A 86 2.87 -2.32 2.19
CA ILE A 86 3.28 -2.38 3.60
C ILE A 86 2.47 -3.44 4.32
N ILE A 87 3.14 -4.47 4.84
CA ILE A 87 2.55 -5.42 5.77
C ILE A 87 2.70 -4.85 7.19
N VAL A 88 1.58 -4.60 7.87
CA VAL A 88 1.56 -4.01 9.21
C VAL A 88 1.07 -5.03 10.21
N ARG A 89 1.90 -5.35 11.22
CA ARG A 89 1.50 -6.22 12.33
C ARG A 89 0.77 -5.39 13.40
N THR A 90 -0.51 -5.72 13.62
CA THR A 90 -1.36 -5.08 14.65
C THR A 90 -1.72 -6.00 15.79
N ASP A 91 -1.56 -7.32 15.61
CA ASP A 91 -1.68 -8.30 16.67
C ASP A 91 -0.32 -8.94 16.96
N PHE A 92 0.05 -8.93 18.24
CA PHE A 92 1.35 -9.41 18.74
C PHE A 92 1.15 -10.54 19.77
N SER A 93 0.04 -11.28 19.67
CA SER A 93 -0.29 -12.34 20.64
C SER A 93 0.35 -13.69 20.33
N ASP A 94 0.73 -13.92 19.07
CA ASP A 94 1.37 -15.17 18.61
C ASP A 94 2.53 -14.85 17.65
N ASP A 95 3.76 -15.07 18.11
CA ASP A 95 4.96 -14.87 17.31
C ASP A 95 5.22 -16.02 16.33
N ASN A 96 4.83 -17.25 16.69
CA ASN A 96 5.03 -18.40 15.80
C ASN A 96 4.12 -18.33 14.57
N ALA A 97 2.87 -17.91 14.78
CA ALA A 97 1.93 -17.69 13.68
C ALA A 97 2.34 -16.52 12.78
N TRP A 98 2.99 -15.50 13.35
CA TRP A 98 3.56 -14.39 12.60
C TRP A 98 4.76 -14.82 11.75
N ASP A 99 5.70 -15.56 12.33
CA ASP A 99 6.88 -16.05 11.60
C ASP A 99 6.49 -17.01 10.47
N SER A 100 5.50 -17.87 10.72
CA SER A 100 4.93 -18.75 9.69
C SER A 100 4.29 -17.97 8.55
N PHE A 101 3.60 -16.87 8.86
CA PHE A 101 3.01 -15.99 7.87
C PHE A 101 4.08 -15.30 7.03
N CYS A 102 5.09 -14.70 7.66
CA CYS A 102 6.19 -14.03 6.95
C CYS A 102 6.92 -15.01 6.03
N LYS A 103 7.17 -16.23 6.50
CA LYS A 103 7.76 -17.28 5.67
C LYS A 103 6.88 -17.62 4.47
N ALA A 104 5.58 -17.83 4.67
CA ALA A 104 4.67 -18.14 3.57
C ALA A 104 4.62 -17.01 2.52
N VAL A 105 4.65 -15.74 2.93
CA VAL A 105 4.73 -14.60 2.00
C VAL A 105 6.04 -14.63 1.21
N SER A 106 7.16 -14.82 1.91
CA SER A 106 8.49 -14.84 1.29
C SER A 106 8.65 -16.00 0.32
N ASP A 107 8.26 -17.21 0.70
CA ASP A 107 8.39 -18.41 -0.11
C ASP A 107 7.55 -18.27 -1.40
N SER A 108 6.31 -17.79 -1.29
CA SER A 108 5.44 -17.57 -2.46
C SER A 108 5.90 -16.43 -3.35
N GLU A 109 6.48 -15.36 -2.79
CA GLU A 109 7.09 -14.29 -3.59
C GLU A 109 8.28 -14.83 -4.39
N ILE A 110 9.19 -15.56 -3.76
CA ILE A 110 10.37 -16.16 -4.43
C ILE A 110 9.95 -17.11 -5.54
N GLU A 111 8.97 -17.99 -5.27
CA GLU A 111 8.43 -18.93 -6.28
C GLU A 111 7.82 -18.17 -7.46
N GLY A 112 7.00 -17.16 -7.18
CA GLY A 112 6.36 -16.32 -8.18
C GLY A 112 7.32 -15.56 -9.09
N VAL A 113 8.40 -15.01 -8.51
CA VAL A 113 9.44 -14.32 -9.28
C VAL A 113 10.17 -15.28 -10.21
N LYS A 114 10.50 -16.49 -9.73
CA LYS A 114 11.15 -17.53 -10.54
C LYS A 114 10.27 -17.95 -11.71
N GLU A 115 8.97 -18.13 -11.48
CA GLU A 115 8.02 -18.47 -12.55
C GLU A 115 7.94 -17.36 -13.62
N MET A 116 7.90 -16.08 -13.21
CA MET A 116 7.89 -14.96 -14.16
C MET A 116 9.16 -14.88 -15.01
N GLN A 117 10.33 -15.11 -14.39
CA GLN A 117 11.62 -15.10 -15.10
C GLN A 117 11.74 -16.28 -16.08
N ALA A 118 11.28 -17.48 -15.67
CA ALA A 118 11.27 -18.66 -16.54
C ALA A 118 10.33 -18.50 -17.74
N GLY A 119 9.17 -17.86 -17.55
CA GLY A 119 8.23 -17.56 -18.64
C GLY A 119 8.81 -16.57 -19.68
N GLN A 120 9.58 -15.57 -19.23
CA GLN A 120 10.24 -14.61 -20.12
C GLN A 120 11.36 -15.25 -20.95
N GLN A 121 12.14 -16.18 -20.36
CA GLN A 121 13.19 -16.90 -21.08
C GLN A 121 12.63 -17.86 -22.13
N ALA A 122 11.47 -18.47 -21.90
CA ALA A 122 10.84 -19.37 -22.86
C ALA A 122 10.23 -18.65 -24.09
N GLU A 123 9.82 -17.39 -23.95
CA GLU A 123 9.30 -16.58 -25.08
C GLU A 123 10.42 -15.97 -25.94
N GLU A 124 11.66 -15.88 -25.44
CA GLU A 124 12.83 -15.42 -26.20
C GLU A 124 13.53 -16.53 -27.00
N ASP A 125 13.31 -17.81 -26.66
CA ASP A 125 13.94 -18.97 -27.31
C ASP A 125 13.15 -19.54 -28.51
N ASP A 126 11.89 -19.12 -28.70
CA ASP A 126 11.03 -19.59 -29.82
C ASP A 126 11.23 -18.78 -31.12
N GLY A 127 12.37 -18.09 -31.22
CA GLY A 127 12.70 -17.12 -32.28
C GLY A 127 13.87 -17.49 -33.19
N GLU A 128 14.47 -18.69 -33.07
CA GLU A 128 15.63 -19.06 -33.90
C GLU A 128 15.49 -20.47 -34.49
N ASP A 129 14.62 -20.60 -35.49
CA ASP A 129 14.56 -21.75 -36.37
C ASP A 129 15.38 -21.46 -37.65
N GLY A 130 16.55 -22.10 -37.74
CA GLY A 130 17.25 -22.39 -39.01
C GLY A 130 18.71 -21.95 -39.11
N ASP A 131 19.66 -22.86 -38.87
CA ASP A 131 20.20 -23.74 -39.92
C ASP A 131 21.38 -24.59 -39.38
N GLU A 132 21.44 -25.83 -39.87
CA GLU A 132 22.31 -26.91 -39.43
C GLU A 132 23.80 -26.69 -39.76
N SER A 133 24.71 -27.08 -38.86
CA SER A 133 25.95 -27.74 -39.30
C SER A 133 26.63 -28.58 -38.22
N SER A 134 27.09 -29.72 -38.72
CA SER A 134 27.51 -30.97 -38.08
C SER A 134 28.94 -30.99 -37.52
N SER A 135 29.25 -32.13 -36.86
CA SER A 135 30.54 -32.79 -36.53
C SER A 135 31.00 -32.68 -35.06
N GLU A 136 30.91 -33.76 -34.27
CA GLU A 136 31.92 -34.84 -34.06
C GLU A 136 33.21 -34.27 -33.42
N ASP A 137 33.85 -34.78 -32.36
CA ASP A 137 33.79 -36.00 -31.55
C ASP A 137 34.77 -35.79 -30.35
N GLU A 138 34.88 -36.79 -29.47
CA GLU A 138 36.03 -37.12 -28.58
C GLU A 138 35.93 -36.93 -27.04
N GLU A 139 36.07 -38.09 -26.39
CA GLU A 139 36.22 -38.42 -24.98
C GLU A 139 37.52 -37.88 -24.35
N ALA A 140 37.54 -37.64 -23.02
CA ALA A 140 38.61 -38.10 -22.12
C ALA A 140 38.37 -37.79 -20.62
N GLN A 141 38.18 -38.87 -19.85
CA GLN A 141 38.81 -39.23 -18.56
C GLN A 141 39.03 -38.20 -17.42
N ALA A 142 38.48 -38.55 -16.25
CA ALA A 142 38.93 -38.11 -14.91
C ALA A 142 40.31 -38.70 -14.55
N PRO A 143 41.04 -38.15 -13.55
CA PRO A 143 40.89 -38.69 -12.18
C PRO A 143 41.09 -37.70 -11.01
N ASP A 144 40.75 -38.23 -9.83
CA ASP A 144 40.82 -37.71 -8.46
C ASP A 144 42.08 -36.92 -8.06
N THR A 145 41.90 -35.94 -7.16
CA THR A 145 42.91 -35.62 -6.13
C THR A 145 42.24 -35.20 -4.82
N ALA A 146 42.48 -35.97 -3.77
CA ALA A 146 42.07 -35.70 -2.39
C ALA A 146 43.03 -34.70 -1.72
N GLY A 147 42.48 -33.76 -0.94
CA GLY A 147 43.23 -32.88 -0.05
C GLY A 147 42.32 -32.23 0.99
N SER A 148 42.36 -32.74 2.22
CA SER A 148 41.63 -32.23 3.40
C SER A 148 42.07 -30.82 3.82
N MET A 149 41.11 -29.99 4.26
CA MET A 149 41.04 -29.32 5.58
C MET A 149 39.69 -28.57 5.68
N PRO A 150 39.07 -28.47 6.88
CA PRO A 150 37.75 -27.89 7.05
C PRO A 150 37.87 -26.38 7.28
N ASP A 151 37.23 -25.59 6.43
CA ASP A 151 36.83 -24.22 6.80
C ASP A 151 35.32 -24.25 7.00
N ASP A 152 34.93 -23.94 8.24
CA ASP A 152 33.57 -23.79 8.70
C ASP A 152 33.06 -22.44 8.17
N ASP A 153 32.90 -22.36 6.85
CA ASP A 153 32.24 -21.26 6.17
C ASP A 153 30.87 -21.78 5.74
N VAL A 154 29.84 -21.34 6.45
CA VAL A 154 28.46 -21.35 5.95
C VAL A 154 28.43 -20.36 4.78
N SER A 155 29.01 -20.79 3.67
CA SER A 155 28.78 -20.26 2.35
C SER A 155 27.35 -20.66 1.99
N THR A 156 26.40 -19.80 2.36
CA THR A 156 25.13 -19.70 1.64
C THR A 156 25.48 -19.65 0.16
N PRO A 157 25.04 -20.62 -0.67
CA PRO A 157 25.24 -20.51 -2.10
C PRO A 157 24.55 -19.22 -2.55
N ALA A 158 25.33 -18.31 -3.13
CA ALA A 158 24.81 -17.12 -3.78
C ALA A 158 23.83 -17.58 -4.86
N SER A 159 22.53 -17.51 -4.55
CA SER A 159 21.47 -17.57 -5.54
C SER A 159 21.42 -16.23 -6.25
N ASP A 160 21.17 -16.25 -7.55
CA ASP A 160 20.85 -15.11 -8.43
C ASP A 160 19.53 -14.39 -8.03
N ASP A 161 19.31 -14.18 -6.73
CA ASP A 161 18.04 -13.79 -6.09
C ASP A 161 18.09 -12.32 -5.62
N ASP A 162 18.67 -11.44 -6.44
CA ASP A 162 18.83 -10.01 -6.16
C ASP A 162 17.51 -9.20 -6.29
N THR A 163 16.37 -9.88 -6.47
CA THR A 163 15.08 -9.21 -6.62
C THR A 163 14.61 -8.68 -5.26
N PRO A 164 14.46 -7.36 -5.08
CA PRO A 164 13.99 -6.83 -3.82
C PRO A 164 12.52 -7.21 -3.56
N SER A 165 12.19 -7.55 -2.32
CA SER A 165 10.81 -7.87 -1.94
C SER A 165 9.84 -6.72 -2.27
N SER A 166 8.66 -7.11 -2.74
CA SER A 166 7.49 -6.28 -3.03
C SER A 166 6.83 -5.72 -1.76
N PHE A 167 7.31 -6.10 -0.58
CA PHE A 167 6.75 -5.70 0.71
C PHE A 167 7.76 -5.02 1.63
N ILE A 168 7.24 -4.07 2.40
CA ILE A 168 7.85 -3.55 3.61
C ILE A 168 7.14 -4.20 4.79
N ILE A 169 7.87 -4.93 5.63
CA ILE A 169 7.33 -5.53 6.85
C ILE A 169 7.49 -4.55 8.01
N PHE A 170 6.38 -4.09 8.56
CA PHE A 170 6.31 -3.13 9.65
C PHE A 170 5.79 -3.78 10.93
N SER A 171 6.72 -4.33 11.73
CA SER A 171 6.43 -5.10 12.94
C SER A 171 7.39 -4.84 14.11
N ALA A 172 8.28 -3.86 13.99
CA ALA A 172 9.33 -3.62 14.97
C ALA A 172 8.75 -3.28 16.37
N PRO A 173 9.30 -3.84 17.47
CA PRO A 173 8.74 -3.70 18.82
C PRO A 173 8.55 -2.25 19.30
N GLU A 174 9.42 -1.33 18.89
CA GLU A 174 9.33 0.09 19.21
C GLU A 174 8.03 0.75 18.72
N HIS A 175 7.43 0.22 17.66
CA HIS A 175 6.18 0.72 17.09
C HIS A 175 4.94 0.04 17.69
N ARG A 176 5.10 -0.99 18.54
CA ARG A 176 3.98 -1.77 19.08
C ARG A 176 2.91 -0.88 19.73
N SER A 177 3.32 0.14 20.49
CA SER A 177 2.40 1.05 21.17
C SER A 177 1.45 1.82 20.25
N ILE A 178 1.84 2.06 18.99
CA ILE A 178 1.01 2.77 17.99
C ILE A 178 0.31 1.82 17.02
N LEU A 179 0.75 0.56 16.93
CA LEU A 179 0.21 -0.44 16.00
C LEU A 179 -0.77 -1.41 16.65
N GLU A 180 -0.57 -1.75 17.93
CA GLU A 180 -1.34 -2.79 18.62
C GLU A 180 -2.81 -2.40 18.68
N GLY A 181 -3.65 -3.21 18.02
CA GLY A 181 -5.08 -2.93 17.90
C GLY A 181 -5.40 -1.62 17.16
N ALA A 182 -4.52 -1.09 16.31
CA ALA A 182 -4.85 0.08 15.48
C ALA A 182 -6.03 -0.22 14.54
N SER A 183 -6.82 0.82 14.20
CA SER A 183 -7.84 0.72 13.14
C SER A 183 -7.20 0.91 11.77
N ASN A 184 -7.86 0.42 10.72
CA ASN A 184 -7.42 0.65 9.34
C ASN A 184 -7.23 2.15 9.05
N LEU A 185 -8.14 3.00 9.50
CA LEU A 185 -8.01 4.45 9.32
C LEU A 185 -6.80 5.02 10.04
N SER A 186 -6.52 4.57 11.28
CA SER A 186 -5.33 4.99 12.03
C SER A 186 -4.04 4.64 11.28
N LEU A 187 -4.00 3.45 10.66
CA LEU A 187 -2.85 3.02 9.87
C LEU A 187 -2.70 3.81 8.56
N LEU A 188 -3.79 4.09 7.86
CA LEU A 188 -3.75 4.95 6.67
C LEU A 188 -3.18 6.33 7.01
N ARG A 189 -3.59 6.92 8.14
CA ARG A 189 -3.05 8.19 8.63
C ARG A 189 -1.55 8.14 8.95
N LEU A 190 -1.06 6.97 9.32
CA LEU A 190 0.33 6.75 9.69
C LEU A 190 1.23 6.51 8.48
N PHE A 191 0.72 6.01 7.35
CA PHE A 191 1.55 5.59 6.22
C PHE A 191 1.24 6.31 4.90
N ASN A 192 0.08 6.95 4.78
CA ASN A 192 -0.41 7.52 3.54
C ASN A 192 -0.78 8.99 3.72
N ASP A 193 -0.60 9.76 2.65
CA ASP A 193 -1.01 11.16 2.63
C ASP A 193 -2.52 11.24 2.50
N VAL A 194 -3.16 12.00 3.38
CA VAL A 194 -4.60 12.26 3.28
C VAL A 194 -4.87 13.26 2.16
N SER A 195 -5.99 13.05 1.47
CA SER A 195 -6.47 13.85 0.35
C SER A 195 -7.99 13.98 0.42
N LEU A 196 -8.55 14.85 -0.42
CA LEU A 196 -9.98 15.11 -0.48
C LEU A 196 -10.48 14.88 -1.91
N VAL A 197 -11.40 13.94 -2.06
CA VAL A 197 -11.93 13.54 -3.36
C VAL A 197 -13.44 13.70 -3.43
N HIS A 198 -13.97 13.70 -4.66
CA HIS A 198 -15.40 13.52 -4.85
C HIS A 198 -15.81 12.10 -4.48
N ALA A 199 -16.89 11.98 -3.71
CA ALA A 199 -17.47 10.69 -3.40
C ALA A 199 -17.97 10.00 -4.69
N PRO A 200 -17.94 8.66 -4.77
CA PRO A 200 -18.48 7.93 -5.90
C PRO A 200 -19.93 8.32 -6.22
N PRO A 201 -20.30 8.49 -7.50
CA PRO A 201 -21.61 8.97 -7.87
C PRO A 201 -22.69 7.96 -7.44
N LYS A 202 -23.76 8.50 -6.87
CA LYS A 202 -24.94 7.70 -6.51
C LYS A 202 -25.60 7.11 -7.76
N PRO A 203 -25.98 5.82 -7.75
CA PRO A 203 -26.80 5.23 -8.81
C PRO A 203 -28.12 6.00 -8.98
N LYS A 204 -28.56 6.22 -10.22
CA LYS A 204 -29.74 7.04 -10.53
C LYS A 204 -31.02 6.56 -9.85
N ASP A 205 -31.13 5.25 -9.64
CA ASP A 205 -32.32 4.61 -9.07
C ASP A 205 -32.23 4.40 -7.56
N ALA A 206 -31.10 4.76 -6.93
CA ALA A 206 -30.93 4.58 -5.50
C ALA A 206 -31.81 5.60 -4.74
N THR A 207 -32.76 5.09 -3.95
CA THR A 207 -33.70 5.88 -3.15
C THR A 207 -33.15 6.23 -1.76
N GLU A 208 -32.15 5.49 -1.28
CA GLU A 208 -31.56 5.66 0.04
C GLU A 208 -30.82 6.98 0.19
N LYS A 209 -30.88 7.59 1.37
CA LYS A 209 -30.08 8.80 1.64
C LYS A 209 -28.60 8.41 1.74
N PRO A 210 -27.68 9.19 1.15
CA PRO A 210 -26.25 8.93 1.30
C PRO A 210 -25.85 8.93 2.77
N ILE A 211 -25.01 7.96 3.15
CA ILE A 211 -24.41 7.89 4.49
C ILE A 211 -23.59 9.15 4.69
N GLN A 212 -24.08 10.05 5.56
CA GLN A 212 -23.45 11.33 5.84
C GLN A 212 -22.23 11.16 6.75
N HIS A 213 -21.13 10.69 6.17
CA HIS A 213 -19.87 10.49 6.87
C HIS A 213 -18.69 10.88 5.99
N VAL A 214 -17.64 11.46 6.59
CA VAL A 214 -16.45 11.98 5.88
C VAL A 214 -15.70 10.89 5.11
N LEU A 215 -15.77 9.64 5.58
CA LEU A 215 -15.16 8.49 4.92
C LEU A 215 -16.05 7.86 3.84
N VAL A 216 -17.28 8.33 3.62
CA VAL A 216 -18.22 7.76 2.64
C VAL A 216 -18.67 8.82 1.66
N ASP A 217 -19.56 9.71 2.12
CA ASP A 217 -20.12 10.81 1.35
C ASP A 217 -20.63 11.87 2.33
N ARG A 218 -19.81 12.90 2.56
CA ARG A 218 -20.24 14.10 3.28
C ARG A 218 -20.24 15.27 2.30
N ASP A 219 -21.45 15.70 1.93
CA ASP A 219 -21.66 16.77 0.95
C ASP A 219 -21.04 16.52 -0.43
N GLY A 220 -21.01 15.27 -0.90
CA GLY A 220 -20.45 14.88 -2.20
C GLY A 220 -18.92 14.74 -2.19
N LEU A 221 -18.32 14.70 -1.01
CA LEU A 221 -16.88 14.57 -0.79
C LEU A 221 -16.56 13.42 0.15
N GLN A 222 -15.35 12.91 0.00
CA GLN A 222 -14.80 11.81 0.77
C GLN A 222 -13.33 12.11 1.11
N GLU A 223 -12.94 11.81 2.35
CA GLU A 223 -11.54 11.72 2.74
C GLU A 223 -10.92 10.46 2.13
N ALA A 224 -9.85 10.63 1.36
CA ALA A 224 -9.13 9.55 0.71
C ALA A 224 -7.66 9.59 1.09
N TYR A 225 -6.92 8.54 0.73
CA TYR A 225 -5.50 8.41 1.00
C TYR A 225 -4.73 8.12 -0.28
N GLU A 226 -3.53 8.67 -0.36
CA GLU A 226 -2.60 8.49 -1.47
C GLU A 226 -1.31 7.88 -0.92
N GLY A 227 -0.83 6.79 -1.52
CA GLY A 227 0.39 6.13 -1.06
C GLY A 227 0.42 4.63 -1.36
N ARG A 228 1.07 3.87 -0.48
CA ARG A 228 1.25 2.43 -0.60
C ARG A 228 -0.02 1.68 -0.17
N LEU A 229 -0.23 0.49 -0.73
CA LEU A 229 -1.28 -0.42 -0.26
C LEU A 229 -0.89 -0.98 1.11
N LEU A 230 -1.84 -1.01 2.05
CA LEU A 230 -1.63 -1.57 3.38
C LEU A 230 -2.25 -2.96 3.48
N TRP A 231 -1.47 -3.90 4.03
CA TRP A 231 -1.82 -5.27 4.33
C TRP A 231 -1.73 -5.48 5.84
N VAL A 232 -2.87 -5.57 6.52
CA VAL A 232 -2.94 -5.59 7.98
C VAL A 232 -3.00 -7.02 8.48
N TYR A 233 -2.00 -7.41 9.28
CA TYR A 233 -1.98 -8.64 10.06
C TYR A 233 -2.61 -8.37 11.42
N ASP A 234 -3.68 -9.09 11.73
CA ASP A 234 -4.52 -8.89 12.91
C ASP A 234 -4.79 -10.20 13.66
N GLN A 235 -5.66 -10.18 14.67
CA GLN A 235 -5.90 -11.35 15.50
C GLN A 235 -6.40 -12.57 14.70
N ALA A 236 -7.19 -12.35 13.65
CA ALA A 236 -7.68 -13.44 12.80
C ALA A 236 -6.55 -14.05 11.95
N SER A 237 -5.56 -13.24 11.55
CA SER A 237 -4.37 -13.66 10.81
C SER A 237 -3.61 -14.79 11.49
N ASN A 238 -3.57 -14.80 12.83
CA ASN A 238 -2.93 -15.87 13.60
C ASN A 238 -3.54 -17.26 13.30
N ARG A 239 -4.84 -17.31 12.94
CA ARG A 239 -5.58 -18.55 12.73
C ARG A 239 -5.65 -18.96 11.27
N ASP A 240 -5.92 -18.00 10.39
CA ASP A 240 -6.23 -18.26 8.98
C ASP A 240 -5.08 -17.93 8.03
N GLN A 241 -3.97 -17.40 8.55
CA GLN A 241 -2.80 -16.97 7.78
C GLN A 241 -3.21 -16.00 6.66
N SER A 242 -4.13 -15.09 6.98
CA SER A 242 -4.61 -14.03 6.08
C SER A 242 -4.21 -12.63 6.54
N VAL A 243 -4.28 -11.66 5.65
CA VAL A 243 -4.17 -10.24 5.96
C VAL A 243 -5.31 -9.47 5.32
N ARG A 244 -5.64 -8.31 5.90
CA ARG A 244 -6.62 -7.39 5.33
C ARG A 244 -5.93 -6.38 4.43
N ALA A 245 -6.26 -6.37 3.14
CA ALA A 245 -6.01 -5.23 2.27
C ALA A 245 -6.92 -4.07 2.68
N VAL A 246 -6.37 -2.86 2.78
CA VAL A 246 -7.13 -1.66 3.18
C VAL A 246 -7.39 -0.75 1.99
N SER A 247 -8.63 -0.30 1.85
CA SER A 247 -9.03 0.64 0.80
C SER A 247 -8.50 2.04 1.07
N LEU A 248 -7.84 2.61 0.06
CA LEU A 248 -7.35 3.99 0.11
C LEU A 248 -8.47 5.03 -0.08
N GLN A 249 -9.55 4.64 -0.75
CA GLN A 249 -10.73 5.47 -1.02
C GLN A 249 -11.93 4.57 -1.32
N GLY A 250 -13.15 5.09 -1.17
CA GLY A 250 -14.34 4.43 -1.67
C GLY A 250 -14.37 4.45 -3.20
N GLN A 251 -14.53 3.29 -3.83
CA GLN A 251 -14.57 3.17 -5.29
C GLN A 251 -16.00 3.10 -5.83
N THR A 252 -16.92 2.56 -5.04
CA THR A 252 -18.32 2.36 -5.38
C THR A 252 -19.21 3.10 -4.40
N TYR A 253 -20.42 3.46 -4.82
CA TYR A 253 -21.36 4.16 -3.94
C TYR A 253 -21.65 3.33 -2.69
N GLY A 254 -21.49 3.94 -1.51
CA GLY A 254 -21.68 3.27 -0.21
C GLY A 254 -20.44 2.56 0.34
N SER A 255 -19.36 2.44 -0.45
CA SER A 255 -18.05 2.03 0.08
C SER A 255 -17.41 3.19 0.86
N ALA A 256 -16.63 2.84 1.87
CA ALA A 256 -15.93 3.77 2.73
C ALA A 256 -14.42 3.65 2.51
N THR A 257 -13.72 4.77 2.67
CA THR A 257 -12.28 4.75 2.90
C THR A 257 -11.98 3.94 4.16
N ALA A 258 -10.90 3.17 4.13
CA ALA A 258 -10.49 2.23 5.19
C ALA A 258 -11.37 0.97 5.35
N ASP A 259 -12.31 0.72 4.43
CA ASP A 259 -12.88 -0.61 4.26
C ASP A 259 -11.78 -1.63 3.92
N SER A 260 -12.04 -2.92 4.13
CA SER A 260 -10.99 -3.91 3.96
C SER A 260 -11.50 -5.26 3.49
N TRP A 261 -10.64 -5.95 2.74
CA TRP A 261 -10.89 -7.28 2.20
C TRP A 261 -9.73 -8.22 2.57
N ARG A 262 -10.01 -9.51 2.80
CA ARG A 262 -9.01 -10.48 3.28
C ARG A 262 -8.42 -11.33 2.16
N ALA A 263 -7.10 -11.48 2.21
CA ALA A 263 -6.33 -12.37 1.34
C ALA A 263 -5.45 -13.31 2.17
N ARG A 264 -5.26 -14.55 1.72
CA ARG A 264 -4.32 -15.50 2.36
C ARG A 264 -2.89 -15.19 1.95
N ALA A 265 -1.95 -15.40 2.87
CA ALA A 265 -0.53 -15.08 2.73
C ALA A 265 0.10 -15.48 1.39
N PRO A 266 -0.12 -16.70 0.85
CA PRO A 266 0.55 -17.12 -0.39
C PRO A 266 0.15 -16.31 -1.62
N PHE A 267 -0.99 -15.64 -1.60
CA PHE A 267 -1.54 -14.93 -2.77
C PHE A 267 -1.26 -13.43 -2.74
N ILE A 268 -0.79 -12.87 -1.61
CA ILE A 268 -0.73 -11.41 -1.48
C ILE A 268 0.30 -10.78 -2.40
N TRP A 269 1.38 -11.49 -2.74
CA TRP A 269 2.41 -11.01 -3.67
C TRP A 269 1.82 -10.79 -5.07
N GLU A 270 1.08 -11.78 -5.59
CA GLU A 270 0.42 -11.70 -6.89
C GLU A 270 -0.65 -10.59 -6.89
N LEU A 271 -1.40 -10.48 -5.78
CA LEU A 271 -2.38 -9.41 -5.62
C LEU A 271 -1.70 -8.03 -5.60
N GLN A 272 -0.57 -7.89 -4.91
CA GLN A 272 0.20 -6.65 -4.85
C GLN A 272 0.69 -6.27 -6.25
N LEU A 273 1.21 -7.23 -7.01
CA LEU A 273 1.64 -7.04 -8.39
C LEU A 273 0.48 -6.60 -9.29
N ASN A 274 -0.65 -7.32 -9.27
CA ASN A 274 -1.79 -7.05 -10.14
C ASN A 274 -2.50 -5.73 -9.82
N VAL A 275 -2.57 -5.35 -8.53
CA VAL A 275 -3.12 -4.04 -8.13
C VAL A 275 -2.18 -2.92 -8.57
N ASP A 276 -0.86 -3.09 -8.41
CA ASP A 276 0.13 -2.11 -8.81
C ASP A 276 0.18 -1.89 -10.33
N ALA A 277 0.15 -2.98 -11.11
CA ALA A 277 0.06 -2.96 -12.56
C ALA A 277 -1.30 -2.42 -13.09
N GLY A 278 -2.30 -2.28 -12.21
CA GLY A 278 -3.64 -1.83 -12.56
C GLY A 278 -4.46 -2.84 -13.36
N THR A 279 -3.99 -4.09 -13.48
CA THR A 279 -4.68 -5.20 -14.15
C THR A 279 -5.88 -5.70 -13.35
N MET A 280 -5.83 -5.52 -12.03
CA MET A 280 -6.89 -5.92 -11.11
C MET A 280 -7.25 -4.79 -10.15
N ARG A 281 -8.51 -4.79 -9.71
CA ARG A 281 -9.00 -3.96 -8.61
C ARG A 281 -9.62 -4.85 -7.55
N ILE A 282 -9.30 -4.59 -6.29
CA ILE A 282 -9.94 -5.27 -5.16
C ILE A 282 -11.30 -4.61 -4.93
N ASP A 283 -12.36 -5.41 -4.99
CA ASP A 283 -13.69 -4.97 -4.54
C ASP A 283 -13.75 -5.11 -3.02
N PHE A 284 -13.64 -3.99 -2.33
CA PHE A 284 -13.63 -3.95 -0.88
C PHE A 284 -15.06 -4.11 -0.36
N ASN A 285 -15.37 -5.31 0.14
CA ASN A 285 -16.51 -5.50 1.01
C ASN A 285 -16.23 -4.86 2.38
N TYR A 286 -17.27 -4.41 3.07
CA TYR A 286 -17.08 -3.80 4.38
C TYR A 286 -17.25 -4.84 5.49
N ASP A 287 -16.18 -5.03 6.26
CA ASP A 287 -16.23 -5.61 7.60
C ASP A 287 -16.97 -4.62 8.51
N TYR A 288 -18.15 -5.02 9.00
CA TYR A 288 -19.01 -4.14 9.80
C TYR A 288 -18.32 -3.64 11.07
N ASP A 289 -17.56 -4.50 11.74
CA ASP A 289 -16.92 -4.16 13.01
C ASP A 289 -15.76 -3.19 12.76
N GLU A 290 -14.93 -3.47 11.75
CA GLU A 290 -13.82 -2.57 11.41
C GLU A 290 -14.31 -1.22 10.86
N ARG A 291 -15.38 -1.21 10.06
CA ARG A 291 -16.00 0.04 9.60
C ARG A 291 -16.54 0.87 10.77
N ALA A 292 -17.18 0.23 11.75
CA ALA A 292 -17.64 0.94 12.95
C ALA A 292 -16.46 1.54 13.74
N ARG A 293 -15.35 0.82 13.86
CA ARG A 293 -14.10 1.33 14.47
C ARG A 293 -13.55 2.53 13.69
N ASN A 294 -13.51 2.46 12.37
CA ASN A 294 -13.06 3.57 11.52
C ASN A 294 -13.94 4.83 11.70
N PHE A 295 -15.26 4.67 11.83
CA PHE A 295 -16.17 5.78 12.05
C PHE A 295 -15.99 6.41 13.44
N ALA A 296 -15.72 5.58 14.45
CA ALA A 296 -15.46 6.05 15.82
C ALA A 296 -14.18 6.89 15.94
N VAL A 297 -13.22 6.76 15.03
CA VAL A 297 -11.98 7.57 15.04
C VAL A 297 -12.23 9.03 14.62
N TRP A 298 -13.34 9.31 13.94
CA TRP A 298 -13.78 10.66 13.56
C TRP A 298 -14.82 11.27 14.51
N GLY A 299 -15.48 10.45 15.33
CA GLY A 299 -16.44 10.88 16.35
C GLY A 299 -15.76 11.33 17.63
#